data_AF-A0A378FQU3-F1
#
_entry.id   AF-A0A378FQU3-F1
#
_cell.length_a   1.000
_cell.length_b   1.000
_cell.length_c   1.000
_cell.angle_alpha   90.00
_cell.angle_beta   90.00
_cell.angle_gamma   90.00
#
_symmetry.space_group_name_H-M   'P 1'
#
loop_
_entity.id
_entity.type
_entity.pdbx_description
1 polymer ?
#
loop_
_entity_poly.entity_id
_entity_poly.type
_entity_poly.pdbx_seq_one_letter_code
_entity_poly.pdbx_strand_id
1 'polypeptide(L)'
;MMITMRKLPLAVAVAAGVMSAQALAVDFHGYARSGIGWTGSGGEQQCFKATGAQSKYRLGNECETYAELKLGQELWKEGDKSFYFDTNVAYSVNQEDDWESTSPAFREANIQGKNLIDWLPGSTLWAGKRFYQRHDVHMIDFYYWDISGPGAGLENVDLGFGKLSLAATRNSESGGSYTFSSDDTKKYAAKTANDVFDIRLAGLETNPGGVLELGVDYGRANPQDDYRLEDGASKDGWMWTGEHTQSIWGGFNKFVVQYATDAMTSWNSGHSQGTSIDNNGSMIRVLDHGAMDFNDDWGLMYVAMYQDVDLDSKNGSTWYTVGVRPMYKWTPIMSTQLEIGYDNVKSQRTSENNNQYKITLAQQWQAGNSVWSRPAIRIFATYAKWDENWGYSNTSGLQTKDSSGSGAFTSSRGDDSEVTFGAQMEVWW
;
A
#
# COMPACT_ATOMS: atom_id res chain seq x y z
N MET A 1 38.66 -4.41 68.14
CA MET A 1 38.63 -4.50 66.66
C MET A 1 37.19 -4.74 66.25
N MET A 2 36.50 -3.68 65.82
CA MET A 2 35.05 -3.66 65.61
C MET A 2 34.79 -3.79 64.10
N ILE A 3 34.04 -4.82 63.70
CA ILE A 3 33.73 -5.11 62.28
C ILE A 3 32.48 -4.32 61.90
N THR A 4 32.65 -3.29 61.07
CA THR A 4 31.55 -2.54 60.43
C THR A 4 31.03 -3.33 59.22
N MET A 5 29.80 -3.85 59.31
CA MET A 5 29.07 -4.41 58.17
C MET A 5 28.62 -3.29 57.23
N ARG A 6 29.13 -3.29 55.99
CA ARG A 6 28.70 -2.41 54.90
C ARG A 6 27.28 -2.79 54.43
N LYS A 7 26.30 -1.95 54.76
CA LYS A 7 24.93 -1.98 54.20
C LYS A 7 24.90 -1.45 52.76
N LEU A 8 25.49 -2.16 51.80
CA LEU A 8 25.51 -1.68 50.41
C LEU A 8 25.44 -2.73 49.28
N PRO A 9 24.63 -3.82 49.40
CA PRO A 9 24.16 -4.51 48.20
C PRO A 9 22.62 -4.57 48.04
N LEU A 10 21.83 -4.20 49.04
CA LEU A 10 20.36 -4.36 48.97
C LEU A 10 19.65 -3.22 48.22
N ALA A 11 20.18 -1.99 48.28
CA ALA A 11 19.55 -0.82 47.64
C ALA A 11 19.62 -0.85 46.11
N VAL A 12 20.68 -1.44 45.52
CA VAL A 12 20.82 -1.58 44.07
C VAL A 12 19.93 -2.68 43.52
N ALA A 13 19.73 -3.78 44.27
CA ALA A 13 18.80 -4.84 43.89
C ALA A 13 17.33 -4.38 43.94
N VAL A 14 16.96 -3.54 44.91
CA VAL A 14 15.62 -2.95 44.99
C VAL A 14 15.41 -1.87 43.91
N ALA A 15 16.43 -1.06 43.58
CA ALA A 15 16.33 -0.10 42.47
C ALA A 15 16.23 -0.77 41.09
N ALA A 16 16.95 -1.87 40.86
CA ALA A 16 16.82 -2.68 39.64
C ALA A 16 15.47 -3.43 39.59
N GLY A 17 14.94 -3.86 40.74
CA GLY A 17 13.62 -4.48 40.86
C GLY A 17 12.44 -3.52 40.66
N VAL A 18 12.61 -2.24 41.00
CA VAL A 18 11.55 -1.21 40.82
C VAL A 18 11.56 -0.62 39.40
N MET A 19 12.69 -0.63 38.68
CA MET A 19 12.71 -0.29 37.25
C MET A 19 12.31 -1.45 36.32
N SER A 20 12.23 -2.68 36.83
CA SER A 20 11.76 -3.86 36.07
C SER A 20 10.27 -4.17 36.28
N ALA A 21 9.57 -3.40 37.12
CA ALA A 21 8.16 -3.61 37.45
C ALA A 21 7.17 -2.79 36.62
N GLN A 22 7.62 -1.94 35.69
CA GLN A 22 6.80 -1.51 34.57
C GLN A 22 6.97 -2.53 33.45
N ALA A 23 6.34 -3.70 33.62
CA ALA A 23 5.96 -4.54 32.50
C ALA A 23 4.89 -3.78 31.70
N LEU A 24 5.27 -2.69 31.03
CA LEU A 24 4.50 -2.11 29.95
C LEU A 24 4.64 -3.14 28.82
N ALA A 25 3.56 -3.88 28.57
CA ALA A 25 3.54 -4.84 27.48
C ALA A 25 3.89 -4.09 26.19
N VAL A 26 4.97 -4.51 25.52
CA VAL A 26 5.27 -4.03 24.19
C VAL A 26 4.22 -4.62 23.27
N ASP A 27 3.52 -3.76 22.52
CA ASP A 27 2.56 -4.17 21.52
C ASP A 27 3.33 -4.67 20.30
N PHE A 28 3.28 -5.97 20.07
CA PHE A 28 3.90 -6.60 18.91
C PHE A 28 2.85 -6.86 17.85
N HIS A 29 2.97 -6.15 16.73
CA HIS A 29 2.06 -6.24 15.58
C HIS A 29 2.85 -6.47 14.30
N GLY A 30 2.17 -6.82 13.22
CA GLY A 30 2.84 -6.91 11.94
C GLY A 30 2.04 -7.58 10.83
N TYR A 31 2.77 -7.83 9.76
CA TYR A 31 2.31 -8.58 8.60
C TYR A 31 3.47 -9.44 8.09
N ALA A 32 3.20 -10.64 7.62
CA ALA A 32 4.18 -11.44 6.90
C ALA A 32 3.54 -12.34 5.85
N ARG A 33 4.27 -12.56 4.75
CA ARG A 33 4.04 -13.62 3.76
C ARG A 33 5.38 -14.26 3.38
N SER A 34 5.35 -15.55 3.08
CA SER A 34 6.52 -16.38 2.79
C SER A 34 6.03 -17.71 2.26
N GLY A 35 6.78 -18.33 1.36
CA GLY A 35 6.41 -19.61 0.79
C GLY A 35 7.50 -20.23 -0.05
N ILE A 36 7.10 -21.27 -0.76
CA ILE A 36 7.90 -21.96 -1.76
C ILE A 36 6.98 -22.37 -2.90
N GLY A 37 7.46 -22.28 -4.14
CA GLY A 37 6.69 -22.69 -5.29
C GLY A 37 7.55 -23.02 -6.50
N TRP A 38 6.87 -23.55 -7.51
CA TRP A 38 7.46 -24.04 -8.74
C TRP A 38 6.66 -23.59 -9.95
N THR A 39 7.34 -23.50 -11.08
CA THR A 39 6.73 -23.25 -12.39
C THR A 39 6.61 -24.57 -13.16
N GLY A 40 5.51 -24.76 -13.89
CA GLY A 40 5.19 -26.00 -14.61
C GLY A 40 6.20 -26.31 -15.71
N SER A 41 6.71 -25.30 -16.41
CA SER A 41 7.78 -25.42 -17.40
C SER A 41 9.18 -25.64 -16.80
N GLY A 42 9.34 -25.47 -15.48
CA GLY A 42 10.56 -25.71 -14.72
C GLY A 42 11.07 -24.48 -13.95
N GLY A 43 11.83 -24.74 -12.88
CA GLY A 43 12.40 -23.71 -12.02
C GLY A 43 11.48 -23.27 -10.88
N GLU A 44 11.88 -22.18 -10.21
CA GLU A 44 11.12 -21.52 -9.15
C GLU A 44 9.78 -20.96 -9.63
N GLN A 45 8.89 -20.63 -8.71
CA GLN A 45 7.61 -20.00 -9.00
C GLN A 45 7.79 -18.65 -9.69
N GLN A 46 7.11 -18.45 -10.82
CA GLN A 46 6.96 -17.15 -11.46
C GLN A 46 5.66 -16.45 -11.02
N CYS A 47 5.66 -15.12 -11.10
CA CYS A 47 4.52 -14.28 -10.77
C CYS A 47 4.04 -13.50 -11.99
N PHE A 48 2.71 -13.44 -12.17
CA PHE A 48 2.08 -12.94 -13.39
C PHE A 48 1.39 -11.61 -13.15
N LYS A 49 1.80 -10.56 -13.87
CA LYS A 49 1.21 -9.22 -13.85
C LYS A 49 1.15 -8.64 -15.26
N ALA A 50 -0.03 -8.19 -15.70
CA ALA A 50 -0.20 -7.53 -17.00
C ALA A 50 0.73 -6.33 -17.15
N THR A 51 1.45 -6.24 -18.27
CA THR A 51 2.28 -5.09 -18.60
C THR A 51 1.42 -3.84 -18.70
N GLY A 52 1.74 -2.85 -17.86
CA GLY A 52 0.97 -1.61 -17.71
C GLY A 52 -0.04 -1.61 -16.55
N ALA A 53 -0.38 -2.78 -15.99
CA ALA A 53 -1.20 -2.85 -14.78
C ALA A 53 -0.33 -2.56 -13.55
N GLN A 54 -0.93 -1.92 -12.54
CA GLN A 54 -0.21 -1.51 -11.34
C GLN A 54 -0.29 -2.53 -10.20
N SER A 55 -1.16 -3.53 -10.35
CA SER A 55 -1.36 -4.59 -9.36
C SER A 55 -1.44 -5.96 -10.04
N LYS A 56 -1.55 -7.03 -9.24
CA LYS A 56 -1.77 -8.41 -9.70
C LYS A 56 -2.67 -9.15 -8.73
N TYR A 57 -3.50 -10.06 -9.23
CA TYR A 57 -4.28 -10.98 -8.41
C TYR A 57 -3.37 -11.91 -7.62
N ARG A 58 -3.35 -11.77 -6.29
CA ARG A 58 -2.23 -12.22 -5.46
C ARG A 58 -2.28 -13.66 -4.97
N LEU A 59 -3.46 -14.31 -4.88
CA LEU A 59 -3.54 -15.68 -4.34
C LEU A 59 -2.67 -16.63 -5.19
N GLY A 60 -1.71 -17.31 -4.59
CA GLY A 60 -0.80 -18.21 -5.31
C GLY A 60 0.03 -17.51 -6.41
N ASN A 61 0.30 -16.21 -6.24
CA ASN A 61 0.95 -15.35 -7.22
C ASN A 61 1.81 -14.28 -6.53
N GLU A 62 2.50 -14.66 -5.46
CA GLU A 62 3.49 -13.85 -4.73
C GLU A 62 4.78 -14.66 -4.62
N CYS A 63 5.92 -14.03 -4.92
CA CYS A 63 7.20 -14.71 -5.21
C CYS A 63 8.33 -14.15 -4.33
N GLU A 64 7.96 -13.61 -3.18
CA GLU A 64 8.87 -12.95 -2.26
C GLU A 64 8.45 -13.24 -0.82
N THR A 65 9.43 -13.28 0.08
CA THR A 65 9.15 -13.20 1.51
C THR A 65 9.17 -11.74 1.92
N TYR A 66 8.02 -11.26 2.39
CA TYR A 66 7.84 -9.90 2.88
C TYR A 66 7.34 -9.93 4.31
N ALA A 67 7.93 -9.12 5.19
CA ALA A 67 7.51 -8.99 6.57
C ALA A 67 7.61 -7.54 7.06
N GLU A 68 6.62 -7.11 7.84
CA GLU A 68 6.62 -5.89 8.64
C GLU A 68 6.56 -6.26 10.11
N LEU A 69 7.54 -5.81 10.87
CA LEU A 69 7.62 -6.04 12.32
C LEU A 69 7.42 -4.72 13.05
N LYS A 70 6.33 -4.62 13.80
CA LYS A 70 5.94 -3.42 14.54
C LYS A 70 6.09 -3.65 16.04
N LEU A 71 6.73 -2.71 16.71
CA LEU A 71 6.81 -2.64 18.17
C LEU A 71 6.27 -1.28 18.60
N GLY A 72 5.15 -1.32 19.31
CA GLY A 72 4.48 -0.15 19.86
C GLY A 72 4.39 -0.19 21.38
N GLN A 73 4.10 0.96 21.98
CA GLN A 73 3.87 1.05 23.42
C GLN A 73 3.10 2.32 23.78
N GLU A 74 2.11 2.21 24.67
CA GLU A 74 1.56 3.38 25.37
C GLU A 74 2.58 3.87 26.41
N LEU A 75 3.26 4.98 26.10
CA LEU A 75 4.35 5.53 26.93
C LEU A 75 3.84 6.29 28.15
N TRP A 76 2.64 6.84 28.07
CA TRP A 76 2.04 7.65 29.14
C TRP A 76 0.52 7.69 29.01
N LYS A 77 -0.16 7.69 30.16
CA LYS A 77 -1.61 7.84 30.26
C LYS A 77 -2.00 8.57 31.55
N GLU A 78 -2.85 9.59 31.43
CA GLU A 78 -3.49 10.28 32.56
C GLU A 78 -4.94 10.62 32.20
N GLY A 79 -5.91 9.97 32.85
CA GLY A 79 -7.31 10.05 32.47
C GLY A 79 -7.52 9.64 31.00
N ASP A 80 -8.15 10.53 30.23
CA ASP A 80 -8.43 10.32 28.80
C ASP A 80 -7.25 10.68 27.88
N LYS A 81 -6.19 11.29 28.43
CA LYS A 81 -5.01 11.70 27.68
C LYS A 81 -4.00 10.56 27.62
N SER A 82 -3.42 10.30 26.45
CA SER A 82 -2.31 9.35 26.33
C SER A 82 -1.34 9.65 25.19
N PHE A 83 -0.13 9.11 25.30
CA PHE A 83 0.90 9.11 24.25
C PHE A 83 1.25 7.67 23.87
N TYR A 84 1.08 7.34 22.59
CA TYR A 84 1.43 6.06 22.02
C TYR A 84 2.62 6.23 21.06
N PHE A 85 3.65 5.40 21.22
CA PHE A 85 4.80 5.33 20.31
C PHE A 85 4.70 4.08 19.46
N ASP A 86 4.95 4.21 18.16
CA ASP A 86 4.87 3.09 17.20
C ASP A 86 6.06 3.07 16.24
N THR A 87 6.50 1.86 15.90
CA THR A 87 7.62 1.62 14.97
C THR A 87 7.25 0.55 13.93
N ASN A 88 7.94 0.54 12.79
CA ASN A 88 7.80 -0.51 11.78
C ASN A 88 9.10 -0.70 11.00
N VAL A 89 9.61 -1.93 11.01
CA VAL A 89 10.75 -2.37 10.20
C VAL A 89 10.26 -3.39 9.19
N ALA A 90 10.42 -3.09 7.90
CA ALA A 90 10.02 -3.96 6.81
C ALA A 90 11.22 -4.68 6.18
N TYR A 91 11.05 -5.96 5.88
CA TYR A 91 12.00 -6.84 5.22
C TYR A 91 11.38 -7.38 3.94
N SER A 92 12.18 -7.46 2.87
CA SER A 92 11.81 -8.11 1.62
C SER A 92 13.02 -8.89 1.11
N VAL A 93 12.82 -10.17 0.84
CA VAL A 93 13.83 -11.11 0.31
C VAL A 93 13.20 -12.03 -0.73
N ASN A 94 14.03 -12.63 -1.58
CA ASN A 94 13.57 -13.43 -2.74
C ASN A 94 13.15 -14.85 -2.37
N GLN A 95 13.33 -15.28 -1.10
CA GLN A 95 12.95 -16.60 -0.60
C GLN A 95 13.61 -17.76 -1.37
N GLU A 96 14.83 -17.55 -1.86
CA GLU A 96 15.60 -18.54 -2.63
C GLU A 96 16.52 -19.39 -1.72
N ASP A 97 16.96 -18.83 -0.59
CA ASP A 97 17.94 -19.41 0.31
C ASP A 97 17.56 -19.18 1.79
N ASP A 98 18.22 -19.91 2.70
CA ASP A 98 18.14 -19.67 4.15
C ASP A 98 18.81 -18.34 4.54
N TRP A 99 20.03 -18.13 4.05
CA TRP A 99 20.79 -16.90 4.33
C TRP A 99 20.57 -15.85 3.24
N GLU A 100 19.62 -14.94 3.48
CA GLU A 100 19.34 -13.82 2.58
C GLU A 100 19.67 -12.48 3.26
N SER A 101 20.69 -11.78 2.75
CA SER A 101 21.02 -10.43 3.23
C SER A 101 20.12 -9.40 2.56
N THR A 102 19.59 -8.45 3.34
CA THR A 102 18.76 -7.35 2.82
C THR A 102 19.01 -6.06 3.58
N SER A 103 18.60 -4.92 3.01
CA SER A 103 18.59 -3.62 3.67
C SER A 103 17.17 -3.30 4.13
N PRO A 104 16.84 -3.48 5.43
CA PRO A 104 15.48 -3.28 5.90
C PRO A 104 15.03 -1.82 5.75
N ALA A 105 13.75 -1.62 5.46
CA ALA A 105 13.15 -0.31 5.41
C ALA A 105 12.60 0.07 6.78
N PHE A 106 13.11 1.15 7.38
CA PHE A 106 12.52 1.73 8.59
C PHE A 106 11.35 2.63 8.21
N ARG A 107 10.14 2.06 8.20
CA ARG A 107 8.96 2.65 7.57
C ARG A 107 8.18 3.55 8.52
N GLU A 108 8.11 3.21 9.81
CA GLU A 108 7.38 3.99 10.82
C GLU A 108 8.21 4.23 12.08
N ALA A 109 8.06 5.43 12.62
CA ALA A 109 8.58 5.90 13.90
C ALA A 109 7.81 7.18 14.23
N ASN A 110 6.72 7.07 14.98
CA ASN A 110 5.84 8.19 15.28
C ASN A 110 5.31 8.14 16.71
N ILE A 111 4.87 9.31 17.19
CA ILE A 111 4.12 9.45 18.44
C ILE A 111 2.72 9.97 18.10
N GLN A 112 1.72 9.39 18.76
CA GLN A 112 0.31 9.78 18.69
C GLN A 112 -0.17 10.20 20.09
N GLY A 113 -0.56 11.46 20.21
CA GLY A 113 -1.10 12.07 21.41
C GLY A 113 -2.62 12.20 21.36
N LYS A 114 -3.34 11.37 22.11
CA LYS A 114 -4.81 11.33 22.13
C LYS A 114 -5.37 12.27 23.20
N ASN A 115 -6.45 13.01 22.87
CA ASN A 115 -7.16 13.92 23.78
C ASN A 115 -6.27 15.03 24.41
N LEU A 116 -5.20 15.45 23.74
CA LEU A 116 -4.29 16.46 24.30
C LEU A 116 -4.82 17.89 24.20
N ILE A 117 -5.74 18.14 23.26
CA ILE A 117 -6.29 19.46 22.98
C ILE A 117 -7.68 19.55 23.60
N ASP A 118 -7.79 20.25 24.74
CA ASP A 118 -9.02 20.26 25.56
C ASP A 118 -10.26 20.77 24.81
N TRP A 119 -10.08 21.70 23.85
CA TRP A 119 -11.16 22.26 23.04
C TRP A 119 -11.49 21.41 21.79
N LEU A 120 -10.78 20.31 21.56
CA LEU A 120 -11.03 19.31 20.51
C LEU A 120 -11.03 17.89 21.10
N PRO A 121 -12.02 17.55 21.96
CA PRO A 121 -12.09 16.23 22.57
C PRO A 121 -12.22 15.14 21.49
N GLY A 122 -11.55 14.01 21.70
CA GLY A 122 -11.49 12.88 20.77
C GLY A 122 -10.38 12.96 19.72
N SER A 123 -9.79 14.13 19.51
CA SER A 123 -8.75 14.32 18.48
C SER A 123 -7.41 13.70 18.86
N THR A 124 -6.62 13.35 17.84
CA THR A 124 -5.26 12.83 17.98
C THR A 124 -4.28 13.72 17.23
N LEU A 125 -3.28 14.26 17.93
CA LEU A 125 -2.14 14.94 17.32
C LEU A 125 -1.01 13.93 17.11
N TRP A 126 -0.36 13.92 15.96
CA TRP A 126 0.74 12.99 15.69
C TRP A 126 1.88 13.63 14.91
N ALA A 127 3.08 13.08 15.07
CA ALA A 127 4.26 13.45 14.29
C ALA A 127 5.24 12.27 14.18
N GLY A 128 5.92 12.19 13.03
CA GLY A 128 6.92 11.17 12.73
C GLY A 128 6.68 10.47 11.40
N LYS A 129 7.39 9.36 11.14
CA LYS A 129 7.09 8.51 9.99
C LYS A 129 5.92 7.59 10.32
N ARG A 130 4.85 7.61 9.53
CA ARG A 130 3.61 6.88 9.86
C ARG A 130 2.93 6.36 8.60
N PHE A 131 2.33 5.18 8.70
CA PHE A 131 1.30 4.76 7.76
C PHE A 131 0.00 5.46 8.10
N TYR A 132 -0.36 6.45 7.28
CA TYR A 132 -1.45 7.36 7.58
C TYR A 132 -2.70 6.96 6.80
N GLN A 133 -3.69 6.42 7.53
CA GLN A 133 -5.06 6.15 7.04
C GLN A 133 -5.08 5.59 5.61
N ARG A 134 -4.36 4.48 5.38
CA ARG A 134 -4.22 3.89 4.05
C ARG A 134 -5.48 3.11 3.66
N HIS A 135 -5.85 3.17 2.39
CA HIS A 135 -6.95 2.38 1.82
C HIS A 135 -6.42 1.47 0.71
N ASP A 136 -6.79 0.19 0.78
CA ASP A 136 -6.31 -0.84 -0.13
C ASP A 136 -7.39 -1.84 -0.56
N VAL A 137 -7.09 -2.54 -1.65
CA VAL A 137 -7.82 -3.72 -2.11
C VAL A 137 -6.96 -4.96 -1.90
N HIS A 138 -7.18 -5.64 -0.78
CA HIS A 138 -6.41 -6.80 -0.34
C HIS A 138 -6.12 -7.84 -1.45
N MET A 139 -7.12 -8.26 -2.24
CA MET A 139 -6.97 -9.37 -3.20
C MET A 139 -6.07 -9.05 -4.41
N ILE A 140 -5.77 -7.78 -4.63
CA ILE A 140 -4.82 -7.34 -5.66
C ILE A 140 -3.60 -6.60 -5.07
N ASP A 141 -3.50 -6.49 -3.73
CA ASP A 141 -2.44 -5.74 -3.04
C ASP A 141 -2.26 -4.32 -3.59
N PHE A 142 -3.38 -3.61 -3.79
CA PHE A 142 -3.41 -2.30 -4.43
C PHE A 142 -3.87 -1.21 -3.48
N TYR A 143 -2.98 -0.28 -3.16
CA TYR A 143 -3.27 0.90 -2.35
C TYR A 143 -3.73 2.05 -3.25
N TYR A 144 -5.01 2.44 -3.14
CA TYR A 144 -5.58 3.53 -3.94
C TYR A 144 -5.58 4.88 -3.21
N TRP A 145 -5.39 4.88 -1.89
CA TRP A 145 -5.21 6.08 -1.10
C TRP A 145 -4.15 5.86 -0.01
N ASP A 146 -2.93 6.30 -0.28
CA ASP A 146 -1.75 6.17 0.57
C ASP A 146 -0.81 7.37 0.37
N ILE A 147 -0.72 8.22 1.39
CA ILE A 147 0.19 9.38 1.50
C ILE A 147 1.29 9.16 2.55
N SER A 148 1.51 7.91 2.95
CA SER A 148 2.35 7.56 4.10
C SER A 148 3.80 8.00 3.95
N GLY A 149 4.40 8.42 5.06
CA GLY A 149 5.77 8.90 5.06
C GLY A 149 6.08 9.71 6.32
N PRO A 150 7.22 10.44 6.33
CA PRO A 150 7.45 11.50 7.30
C PRO A 150 6.31 12.53 7.24
N GLY A 151 5.71 12.84 8.37
CA GLY A 151 4.64 13.83 8.44
C GLY A 151 4.23 14.20 9.85
N ALA A 152 3.16 14.99 9.90
CA ALA A 152 2.45 15.35 11.12
C ALA A 152 0.99 15.67 10.78
N GLY A 153 0.10 15.59 11.76
CA GLY A 153 -1.30 15.90 11.54
C GLY A 153 -2.14 15.91 12.81
N LEU A 154 -3.38 16.36 12.64
CA LEU A 154 -4.45 16.34 13.63
C LEU A 154 -5.63 15.57 13.04
N GLU A 155 -5.96 14.43 13.64
CA GLU A 155 -7.01 13.55 13.14
C GLU A 155 -8.18 13.43 14.12
N ASN A 156 -9.32 12.99 13.59
CA ASN A 156 -10.54 12.71 14.36
C ASN A 156 -11.12 13.92 15.11
N VAL A 157 -11.01 15.12 14.53
CA VAL A 157 -11.70 16.31 15.04
C VAL A 157 -13.20 16.12 14.85
N ASP A 158 -13.94 16.13 15.95
CA ASP A 158 -15.39 15.94 15.93
C ASP A 158 -16.12 17.18 15.44
N LEU A 159 -16.83 17.06 14.31
CA LEU A 159 -17.71 18.10 13.77
C LEU A 159 -19.19 17.84 14.09
N GLY A 160 -19.50 16.80 14.86
CA GLY A 160 -20.86 16.35 15.19
C GLY A 160 -21.48 15.49 14.09
N PHE A 161 -21.41 15.93 12.82
CA PHE A 161 -21.92 15.19 11.67
C PHE A 161 -20.88 14.29 10.98
N GLY A 162 -19.62 14.34 11.42
CA GLY A 162 -18.50 13.61 10.84
C GLY A 162 -17.18 13.92 11.57
N LYS A 163 -16.09 13.32 11.10
CA LYS A 163 -14.74 13.48 11.65
C LYS A 163 -13.83 14.13 10.62
N LEU A 164 -13.23 15.26 11.00
CA LEU A 164 -12.24 15.97 10.19
C LEU A 164 -10.82 15.51 10.56
N SER A 165 -10.01 15.24 9.56
CA SER A 165 -8.58 14.99 9.71
C SER A 165 -7.77 15.87 8.76
N LEU A 166 -6.63 16.35 9.24
CA LEU A 166 -5.69 17.20 8.53
C LEU A 166 -4.29 16.62 8.69
N ALA A 167 -3.57 16.42 7.59
CA ALA A 167 -2.20 15.94 7.62
C ALA A 167 -1.31 16.65 6.59
N ALA A 168 -0.02 16.71 6.91
CA ALA A 168 1.02 17.06 5.95
C ALA A 168 2.08 15.96 5.96
N THR A 169 2.35 15.39 4.79
CA THR A 169 3.35 14.34 4.61
C THR A 169 4.35 14.71 3.51
N ARG A 170 5.46 13.98 3.46
CA ARG A 170 6.52 14.22 2.50
C ARG A 170 6.96 12.94 1.80
N ASN A 171 7.15 13.03 0.49
CA ASN A 171 7.96 12.11 -0.30
C ASN A 171 9.07 12.87 -1.03
N SER A 172 9.98 12.17 -1.71
CA SER A 172 11.08 12.82 -2.42
C SER A 172 11.43 12.10 -3.70
N GLU A 173 11.76 12.85 -4.73
CA GLU A 173 12.27 12.35 -6.01
C GLU A 173 13.80 12.41 -6.03
N SER A 174 14.44 11.48 -6.74
CA SER A 174 15.88 11.56 -7.02
C SER A 174 16.11 12.59 -8.12
N GLY A 175 16.94 13.61 -7.88
CA GLY A 175 17.11 14.69 -8.86
C GLY A 175 15.89 15.61 -8.97
N GLY A 176 15.59 16.06 -10.19
CA GLY A 176 14.36 16.79 -10.54
C GLY A 176 14.39 18.31 -10.33
N SER A 177 15.38 18.82 -9.62
CA SER A 177 15.65 20.26 -9.53
C SER A 177 17.12 20.55 -9.74
N TYR A 178 17.44 21.74 -10.25
CA TYR A 178 18.80 22.15 -10.58
C TYR A 178 19.05 23.62 -10.28
N THR A 179 20.32 23.94 -10.08
CA THR A 179 20.84 25.31 -10.10
C THR A 179 21.88 25.44 -11.22
N PHE A 180 22.31 26.66 -11.55
CA PHE A 180 23.43 26.86 -12.49
C PHE A 180 24.76 26.98 -11.74
N SER A 181 25.77 26.28 -12.22
CA SER A 181 27.15 26.45 -11.78
C SER A 181 27.75 27.75 -12.33
N SER A 182 28.97 28.09 -11.89
CA SER A 182 29.72 29.25 -12.40
C SER A 182 29.96 29.21 -13.91
N ASP A 183 29.94 28.01 -14.49
CA ASP A 183 30.24 27.77 -15.91
C ASP A 183 28.95 27.61 -16.74
N ASP A 184 27.81 28.07 -16.21
CA ASP A 184 26.47 27.99 -16.82
C ASP A 184 25.99 26.55 -17.10
N THR A 185 26.52 25.58 -16.34
CA THR A 185 26.10 24.17 -16.43
C THR A 185 25.07 23.83 -15.35
N LYS A 186 24.03 23.06 -15.71
CA LYS A 186 23.03 22.58 -14.75
C LYS A 186 23.67 21.65 -13.73
N LYS A 187 23.51 21.98 -12.45
CA LYS A 187 23.87 21.13 -11.32
C LYS A 187 22.60 20.68 -10.62
N TYR A 188 22.28 19.39 -10.74
CA TYR A 188 21.08 18.80 -10.14
C TYR A 188 21.24 18.58 -8.63
N ALA A 189 20.15 18.80 -7.90
CA ALA A 189 20.04 18.38 -6.52
C ALA A 189 20.11 16.85 -6.44
N ALA A 190 20.58 16.31 -5.32
CA ALA A 190 20.48 14.86 -5.11
C ALA A 190 19.02 14.40 -4.98
N LYS A 191 18.16 15.22 -4.35
CA LYS A 191 16.74 14.97 -4.19
C LYS A 191 15.93 16.26 -4.24
N THR A 192 14.71 16.17 -4.72
CA THR A 192 13.69 17.22 -4.60
C THR A 192 12.56 16.71 -3.73
N ALA A 193 12.20 17.48 -2.70
CA ALA A 193 11.10 17.13 -1.81
C ALA A 193 9.76 17.36 -2.52
N ASN A 194 8.77 16.55 -2.18
CA ASN A 194 7.37 16.80 -2.50
C ASN A 194 6.58 16.80 -1.19
N ASP A 195 5.80 17.85 -0.99
CA ASP A 195 4.92 18.00 0.18
C ASP A 195 3.49 17.71 -0.25
N VAL A 196 2.76 16.93 0.56
CA VAL A 196 1.34 16.62 0.38
C VAL A 196 0.58 17.18 1.57
N PHE A 197 -0.48 17.94 1.30
CA PHE A 197 -1.42 18.45 2.28
C PHE A 197 -2.76 17.75 2.08
N ASP A 198 -3.16 16.97 3.08
CA ASP A 198 -4.34 16.10 3.07
C ASP A 198 -5.41 16.66 4.02
N ILE A 199 -6.65 16.64 3.54
CA ILE A 199 -7.85 16.97 4.31
C ILE A 199 -8.89 15.89 4.06
N ARG A 200 -9.39 15.27 5.14
CA ARG A 200 -10.44 14.24 5.07
C ARG A 200 -11.61 14.54 5.98
N LEU A 201 -12.80 14.25 5.49
CA LEU A 201 -14.06 14.29 6.22
C LEU A 201 -14.73 12.92 6.12
N ALA A 202 -14.64 12.15 7.19
CA ALA A 202 -15.16 10.79 7.28
C ALA A 202 -16.39 10.70 8.20
N GLY A 203 -17.06 9.55 8.19
CA GLY A 203 -18.17 9.28 9.12
C GLY A 203 -19.49 9.95 8.75
N LEU A 204 -19.67 10.35 7.49
CA LEU A 204 -20.92 10.96 7.01
C LEU A 204 -21.96 9.87 6.76
N GLU A 205 -22.95 9.74 7.65
CA GLU A 205 -24.04 8.77 7.49
C GLU A 205 -25.00 9.18 6.37
N THR A 206 -24.85 8.61 5.18
CA THR A 206 -25.65 8.98 4.00
C THR A 206 -26.94 8.17 3.85
N ASN A 207 -26.96 6.94 4.38
CA ASN A 207 -28.10 6.02 4.33
C ASN A 207 -27.92 4.91 5.39
N PRO A 208 -28.96 4.10 5.70
CA PRO A 208 -28.84 3.01 6.66
C PRO A 208 -27.71 2.01 6.31
N GLY A 209 -26.74 1.87 7.21
CA GLY A 209 -25.54 1.03 7.01
C GLY A 209 -24.52 1.59 6.02
N GLY A 210 -24.71 2.83 5.53
CA GLY A 210 -23.85 3.49 4.56
C GLY A 210 -23.16 4.72 5.15
N VAL A 211 -21.84 4.81 4.96
CA VAL A 211 -21.00 5.92 5.43
C VAL A 211 -20.15 6.43 4.27
N LEU A 212 -20.08 7.75 4.11
CA LEU A 212 -19.25 8.43 3.12
C LEU A 212 -18.01 9.06 3.79
N GLU A 213 -16.87 8.92 3.11
CA GLU A 213 -15.65 9.66 3.36
C GLU A 213 -15.29 10.48 2.11
N LEU A 214 -14.92 11.75 2.33
CA LEU A 214 -14.45 12.67 1.30
C LEU A 214 -13.05 13.14 1.65
N GLY A 215 -12.18 13.23 0.65
CA GLY A 215 -10.82 13.72 0.84
C GLY A 215 -10.31 14.58 -0.30
N VAL A 216 -9.39 15.47 0.03
CA VAL A 216 -8.65 16.31 -0.91
C VAL A 216 -7.17 16.29 -0.53
N ASP A 217 -6.33 15.98 -1.50
CA ASP A 217 -4.89 16.06 -1.41
C ASP A 217 -4.37 17.13 -2.37
N TYR A 218 -3.54 18.05 -1.88
CA TYR A 218 -2.73 18.95 -2.70
C TYR A 218 -1.26 18.57 -2.55
N GLY A 219 -0.63 18.14 -3.64
CA GLY A 219 0.76 17.74 -3.67
C GLY A 219 1.61 18.69 -4.51
N ARG A 220 2.82 19.02 -4.05
CA ARG A 220 3.75 19.88 -4.81
C ARG A 220 5.22 19.56 -4.57
N ALA A 221 6.02 19.71 -5.62
CA ALA A 221 7.46 19.80 -5.51
C ALA A 221 7.87 21.07 -4.73
N ASN A 222 8.87 20.89 -3.88
CA ASN A 222 9.44 21.91 -3.02
C ASN A 222 10.97 21.93 -3.21
N PRO A 223 11.46 22.54 -4.30
CA PRO A 223 12.90 22.67 -4.53
C PRO A 223 13.55 23.56 -3.46
N GLN A 224 14.83 23.31 -3.19
CA GLN A 224 15.62 24.15 -2.29
C GLN A 224 15.75 25.57 -2.85
N ASP A 225 16.07 26.53 -1.98
CA ASP A 225 16.43 27.89 -2.40
C ASP A 225 17.51 27.83 -3.49
N ASP A 226 17.38 28.70 -4.50
CA ASP A 226 18.24 28.76 -5.70
C ASP A 226 18.23 27.55 -6.63
N TYR A 227 17.41 26.52 -6.34
CA TYR A 227 17.08 25.45 -7.26
C TYR A 227 15.74 25.72 -7.96
N ARG A 228 15.63 25.27 -9.20
CA ARG A 228 14.39 25.30 -9.99
C ARG A 228 14.12 23.95 -10.62
N LEU A 229 12.88 23.72 -10.99
CA LEU A 229 12.45 22.53 -11.72
C LEU A 229 12.82 22.65 -13.20
N GLU A 230 12.75 21.53 -13.92
CA GLU A 230 12.83 21.53 -15.37
C GLU A 230 11.68 22.33 -16.01
N ASP A 231 11.97 22.94 -17.16
CA ASP A 231 10.94 23.63 -17.92
C ASP A 231 9.89 22.59 -18.38
N GLY A 232 8.63 22.86 -18.06
CA GLY A 232 7.52 21.93 -18.32
C GLY A 232 7.24 20.92 -17.19
N ALA A 233 7.99 20.96 -16.08
CA ALA A 233 7.67 20.14 -14.92
C ALA A 233 6.28 20.50 -14.37
N SER A 234 5.47 19.48 -14.05
CA SER A 234 4.10 19.67 -13.56
C SER A 234 4.02 20.47 -12.28
N LYS A 235 5.07 20.38 -11.44
CA LYS A 235 5.27 21.06 -10.17
C LYS A 235 4.27 20.67 -9.08
N ASP A 236 2.98 20.73 -9.34
CA ASP A 236 1.94 20.42 -8.36
C ASP A 236 0.75 19.69 -8.99
N GLY A 237 -0.21 19.33 -8.16
CA GLY A 237 -1.40 18.60 -8.57
C GLY A 237 -2.37 18.41 -7.42
N TRP A 238 -3.58 18.02 -7.78
CA TRP A 238 -4.67 17.77 -6.84
C TRP A 238 -5.15 16.33 -6.96
N MET A 239 -5.69 15.79 -5.88
CA MET A 239 -6.44 14.54 -5.91
C MET A 239 -7.67 14.67 -5.02
N TRP A 240 -8.81 14.23 -5.53
CA TRP A 240 -10.08 14.16 -4.82
C TRP A 240 -10.50 12.71 -4.69
N THR A 241 -10.92 12.32 -3.49
CA THR A 241 -11.41 10.97 -3.21
C THR A 241 -12.80 11.05 -2.61
N GLY A 242 -13.73 10.23 -3.12
CA GLY A 242 -14.98 9.92 -2.44
C GLY A 242 -15.10 8.41 -2.29
N GLU A 243 -15.31 7.94 -1.06
CA GLU A 243 -15.49 6.52 -0.73
C GLU A 243 -16.78 6.33 0.05
N HIS A 244 -17.72 5.57 -0.51
CA HIS A 244 -18.91 5.10 0.20
C HIS A 244 -18.67 3.67 0.67
N THR A 245 -18.83 3.43 1.97
CA THR A 245 -18.82 2.08 2.56
C THR A 245 -20.23 1.68 2.96
N GLN A 246 -20.73 0.59 2.37
CA GLN A 246 -22.00 -0.04 2.73
C GLN A 246 -21.76 -1.34 3.50
N SER A 247 -22.35 -1.47 4.69
CA SER A 247 -22.42 -2.78 5.37
C SER A 247 -23.36 -3.72 4.63
N ILE A 248 -22.88 -4.91 4.27
CA ILE A 248 -23.64 -5.97 3.58
C ILE A 248 -23.26 -7.34 4.14
N TRP A 249 -24.25 -8.18 4.47
CA TRP A 249 -24.07 -9.59 4.88
C TRP A 249 -22.83 -9.89 5.75
N GLY A 250 -22.72 -9.23 6.91
CA GLY A 250 -21.61 -9.45 7.84
C GLY A 250 -20.24 -8.94 7.38
N GLY A 251 -20.18 -8.26 6.23
CA GLY A 251 -19.01 -7.61 5.67
C GLY A 251 -19.34 -6.23 5.08
N PHE A 252 -18.69 -5.88 3.98
CA PHE A 252 -18.80 -4.55 3.38
C PHE A 252 -18.66 -4.57 1.84
N ASN A 253 -19.22 -3.53 1.24
CA ASN A 253 -18.90 -3.05 -0.10
C ASN A 253 -18.38 -1.61 0.02
N LYS A 254 -17.34 -1.29 -0.75
CA LYS A 254 -16.76 0.05 -0.90
C LYS A 254 -16.85 0.45 -2.36
N PHE A 255 -17.50 1.59 -2.61
CA PHE A 255 -17.54 2.26 -3.90
C PHE A 255 -16.71 3.55 -3.83
N VAL A 256 -15.70 3.64 -4.68
CA VAL A 256 -14.68 4.69 -4.66
C VAL A 256 -14.63 5.39 -6.01
N VAL A 257 -14.61 6.72 -5.99
CA VAL A 257 -14.33 7.55 -7.15
C VAL A 257 -13.19 8.50 -6.81
N GLN A 258 -12.18 8.52 -7.67
CA GLN A 258 -11.04 9.42 -7.53
C GLN A 258 -10.78 10.19 -8.83
N TYR A 259 -10.39 11.44 -8.68
CA TYR A 259 -9.87 12.28 -9.76
C TYR A 259 -8.54 12.86 -9.32
N ALA A 260 -7.51 12.80 -10.16
CA ALA A 260 -6.21 13.41 -9.86
C ALA A 260 -5.69 14.22 -11.05
N THR A 261 -4.84 15.22 -10.80
CA THR A 261 -4.22 16.06 -11.82
C THR A 261 -2.70 16.05 -11.70
N ASP A 262 -2.05 16.15 -12.86
CA ASP A 262 -0.64 16.51 -12.99
C ASP A 262 0.29 15.71 -12.06
N ALA A 263 0.96 16.37 -11.11
CA ALA A 263 1.92 15.73 -10.21
C ALA A 263 1.33 14.55 -9.41
N MET A 264 0.02 14.49 -9.22
CA MET A 264 -0.67 13.44 -8.46
C MET A 264 -1.00 12.20 -9.30
N THR A 265 -0.79 12.25 -10.62
CA THR A 265 -1.12 11.12 -11.53
C THR A 265 -0.06 10.02 -11.54
N SER A 266 1.20 10.34 -11.19
CA SER A 266 2.32 9.41 -11.31
C SER A 266 2.25 8.22 -10.36
N TRP A 267 2.12 8.51 -9.06
CA TRP A 267 2.00 7.47 -8.03
C TRP A 267 0.56 7.00 -7.88
N ASN A 268 -0.40 7.85 -8.23
CA ASN A 268 -1.84 7.65 -8.19
C ASN A 268 -2.44 7.04 -6.92
N SER A 269 -1.74 7.18 -5.80
CA SER A 269 -2.18 6.83 -4.45
C SER A 269 -2.38 8.07 -3.57
N GLY A 270 -1.93 9.25 -3.99
CA GLY A 270 -1.90 10.46 -3.15
C GLY A 270 -0.48 11.03 -2.94
N HIS A 271 0.57 10.30 -3.31
CA HIS A 271 1.91 10.90 -3.42
C HIS A 271 2.08 11.72 -4.70
N SER A 272 2.74 12.87 -4.59
CA SER A 272 3.04 13.73 -5.75
C SER A 272 4.43 13.46 -6.34
N GLN A 273 4.55 13.71 -7.64
CA GLN A 273 5.78 13.69 -8.40
C GLN A 273 5.90 15.00 -9.22
N GLY A 274 6.17 16.11 -8.54
CA GLY A 274 6.14 17.43 -9.17
C GLY A 274 7.36 17.75 -10.06
N THR A 275 8.44 16.95 -10.03
CA THR A 275 9.61 17.22 -10.89
C THR A 275 9.52 16.65 -12.29
N SER A 276 8.52 15.79 -12.55
CA SER A 276 8.33 15.16 -13.86
C SER A 276 7.77 16.14 -14.88
N ILE A 277 8.25 16.04 -16.11
CA ILE A 277 7.76 16.78 -17.28
C ILE A 277 6.69 16.01 -18.07
N ASP A 278 6.53 14.71 -17.77
CA ASP A 278 5.74 13.77 -18.58
C ASP A 278 4.37 13.44 -17.98
N ASN A 279 4.06 13.97 -16.78
CA ASN A 279 2.87 13.63 -16.00
C ASN A 279 1.81 14.74 -15.95
N ASN A 280 1.96 15.82 -16.73
CA ASN A 280 0.85 16.76 -16.94
C ASN A 280 -0.33 16.01 -17.57
N GLY A 281 -1.53 16.22 -17.04
CA GLY A 281 -2.73 15.49 -17.43
C GLY A 281 -3.64 15.16 -16.24
N SER A 282 -4.40 14.08 -16.36
CA SER A 282 -5.37 13.69 -15.34
C SER A 282 -5.49 12.18 -15.15
N MET A 283 -6.05 11.79 -14.01
CA MET A 283 -6.49 10.43 -13.75
C MET A 283 -7.94 10.42 -13.29
N ILE A 284 -8.74 9.49 -13.81
CA ILE A 284 -10.01 9.08 -13.22
C ILE A 284 -9.89 7.63 -12.75
N ARG A 285 -10.36 7.34 -11.54
CA ARG A 285 -10.52 5.96 -11.05
C ARG A 285 -11.94 5.77 -10.53
N VAL A 286 -12.55 4.66 -10.92
CA VAL A 286 -13.80 4.16 -10.37
C VAL A 286 -13.54 2.73 -9.91
N LEU A 287 -13.73 2.47 -8.63
CA LEU A 287 -13.40 1.20 -7.99
C LEU A 287 -14.58 0.75 -7.14
N ASP A 288 -14.99 -0.50 -7.30
CA ASP A 288 -15.94 -1.17 -6.41
C ASP A 288 -15.30 -2.46 -5.92
N HIS A 289 -15.19 -2.61 -4.60
CA HIS A 289 -14.63 -3.80 -4.00
C HIS A 289 -15.33 -4.14 -2.69
N GLY A 290 -15.21 -5.39 -2.25
CA GLY A 290 -15.89 -5.80 -1.03
C GLY A 290 -15.45 -7.16 -0.55
N ALA A 291 -15.89 -7.46 0.67
CA ALA A 291 -15.72 -8.76 1.27
C ALA A 291 -16.91 -9.07 2.18
N MET A 292 -17.37 -10.31 2.14
CA MET A 292 -18.52 -10.76 2.92
C MET A 292 -18.44 -12.25 3.21
N ASP A 293 -19.01 -12.65 4.35
CA ASP A 293 -19.20 -14.03 4.76
C ASP A 293 -20.71 -14.30 4.83
N PHE A 294 -21.22 -15.26 4.05
CA PHE A 294 -22.66 -15.48 3.91
C PHE A 294 -23.02 -16.97 3.93
N ASN A 295 -24.23 -17.26 4.42
CA ASN A 295 -24.81 -18.61 4.53
C ASN A 295 -23.91 -19.63 5.26
N ASP A 296 -23.13 -19.18 6.25
CA ASP A 296 -22.17 -19.92 7.10
C ASP A 296 -20.98 -20.61 6.37
N ASP A 297 -21.19 -21.09 5.15
CA ASP A 297 -20.25 -21.91 4.39
C ASP A 297 -19.45 -21.11 3.35
N TRP A 298 -19.90 -19.90 2.99
CA TRP A 298 -19.28 -19.11 1.94
C TRP A 298 -18.67 -17.81 2.47
N GLY A 299 -17.55 -17.47 1.87
CA GLY A 299 -16.94 -16.15 1.91
C GLY A 299 -16.68 -15.68 0.48
N LEU A 300 -16.68 -14.38 0.25
CA LEU A 300 -16.38 -13.79 -1.05
C LEU A 300 -15.60 -12.50 -0.87
N MET A 301 -14.52 -12.34 -1.62
CA MET A 301 -13.96 -11.04 -1.95
C MET A 301 -14.13 -10.77 -3.44
N TYR A 302 -14.25 -9.51 -3.82
CA TYR A 302 -14.35 -9.13 -5.22
C TYR A 302 -13.79 -7.72 -5.45
N VAL A 303 -13.42 -7.46 -6.70
CA VAL A 303 -12.99 -6.14 -7.17
C VAL A 303 -13.45 -5.94 -8.62
N ALA A 304 -13.88 -4.73 -8.92
CA ALA A 304 -14.03 -4.21 -10.28
C ALA A 304 -13.49 -2.78 -10.29
N MET A 305 -12.57 -2.49 -11.21
CA MET A 305 -11.97 -1.16 -11.31
C MET A 305 -11.78 -0.75 -12.76
N TYR A 306 -12.06 0.52 -12.99
CA TYR A 306 -11.65 1.28 -14.17
C TYR A 306 -10.71 2.39 -13.70
N GLN A 307 -9.56 2.51 -14.36
CA GLN A 307 -8.63 3.60 -14.15
C GLN A 307 -8.15 4.12 -15.50
N ASP A 308 -8.26 5.42 -15.70
CA ASP A 308 -7.75 6.08 -16.90
C ASP A 308 -6.76 7.16 -16.47
N VAL A 309 -5.52 7.03 -16.92
CA VAL A 309 -4.45 8.02 -16.75
C VAL A 309 -4.22 8.63 -18.12
N ASP A 310 -4.78 9.82 -18.35
CA ASP A 310 -4.70 10.56 -19.60
C ASP A 310 -3.63 11.65 -19.47
N LEU A 311 -2.46 11.41 -20.07
CA LEU A 311 -1.31 12.33 -19.99
C LEU A 311 -1.14 13.11 -21.29
N ASP A 312 -0.63 14.34 -21.18
CA ASP A 312 -0.29 15.18 -22.34
C ASP A 312 0.85 14.58 -23.17
N SER A 313 1.79 13.89 -22.51
CA SER A 313 2.89 13.13 -23.13
C SER A 313 2.44 11.94 -23.98
N LYS A 314 1.14 11.61 -23.91
CA LYS A 314 0.52 10.43 -24.53
C LYS A 314 1.08 9.10 -24.04
N ASN A 315 1.74 9.07 -22.88
CA ASN A 315 2.34 7.86 -22.31
C ASN A 315 1.56 7.30 -21.11
N GLY A 316 0.29 7.68 -20.95
CA GLY A 316 -0.63 7.15 -19.95
C GLY A 316 -1.30 5.83 -20.38
N SER A 317 -2.32 5.39 -19.65
CA SER A 317 -3.00 4.13 -19.93
C SER A 317 -4.42 4.09 -19.39
N THR A 318 -5.27 3.29 -20.03
CA THR A 318 -6.58 2.91 -19.52
C THR A 318 -6.53 1.45 -19.05
N TRP A 319 -6.85 1.19 -17.78
CA TRP A 319 -6.79 -0.12 -17.15
C TRP A 319 -8.17 -0.51 -16.61
N TYR A 320 -8.61 -1.71 -17.00
CA TYR A 320 -9.74 -2.41 -16.42
C TYR A 320 -9.23 -3.63 -15.66
N THR A 321 -9.74 -3.85 -14.45
CA THR A 321 -9.51 -5.09 -13.72
C THR A 321 -10.80 -5.57 -13.06
N VAL A 322 -11.06 -6.87 -13.15
CA VAL A 322 -12.21 -7.50 -12.50
C VAL A 322 -11.83 -8.88 -11.98
N GLY A 323 -12.21 -9.17 -10.75
CA GLY A 323 -11.95 -10.48 -10.17
C GLY A 323 -12.79 -10.79 -8.95
N VAL A 324 -12.84 -12.09 -8.68
CA VAL A 324 -13.62 -12.67 -7.59
C VAL A 324 -12.79 -13.73 -6.89
N ARG A 325 -12.95 -13.80 -5.56
CA ARG A 325 -12.33 -14.82 -4.71
C ARG A 325 -13.34 -15.44 -3.76
N PRO A 326 -14.17 -16.38 -4.23
CA PRO A 326 -14.98 -17.20 -3.34
C PRO A 326 -14.11 -18.14 -2.47
N MET A 327 -14.57 -18.32 -1.23
CA MET A 327 -14.03 -19.22 -0.22
C MET A 327 -15.16 -20.14 0.23
N TYR A 328 -14.99 -21.46 0.07
CA TYR A 328 -15.88 -22.46 0.62
C TYR A 328 -15.29 -23.06 1.89
N LYS A 329 -16.04 -23.04 2.98
CA LYS A 329 -15.62 -23.46 4.33
C LYS A 329 -16.03 -24.91 4.56
N TRP A 330 -15.06 -25.82 4.52
CA TRP A 330 -15.30 -27.25 4.83
C TRP A 330 -15.48 -27.46 6.33
N THR A 331 -14.68 -26.74 7.11
CA THR A 331 -14.72 -26.73 8.57
C THR A 331 -14.40 -25.31 9.04
N PRO A 332 -14.58 -24.98 10.33
CA PRO A 332 -14.25 -23.66 10.85
C PRO A 332 -12.79 -23.21 10.66
N ILE A 333 -11.87 -24.11 10.31
CA ILE A 333 -10.44 -23.84 10.14
C ILE A 333 -9.88 -24.34 8.79
N MET A 334 -10.71 -24.89 7.90
CA MET A 334 -10.28 -25.44 6.61
C MET A 334 -11.22 -25.00 5.49
N SER A 335 -10.66 -24.51 4.39
CA SER A 335 -11.40 -23.97 3.26
C SER A 335 -10.76 -24.27 1.92
N THR A 336 -11.55 -24.19 0.85
CA THR A 336 -11.04 -24.08 -0.52
C THR A 336 -11.31 -22.67 -1.02
N GLN A 337 -10.30 -22.02 -1.60
CA GLN A 337 -10.43 -20.74 -2.27
C GLN A 337 -10.20 -20.89 -3.77
N LEU A 338 -10.98 -20.15 -4.54
CA LEU A 338 -10.78 -19.96 -5.97
C LEU A 338 -10.61 -18.47 -6.20
N GLU A 339 -9.55 -18.02 -6.88
CA GLU A 339 -9.38 -16.63 -7.31
C GLU A 339 -9.35 -16.59 -8.83
N ILE A 340 -10.26 -15.83 -9.43
CA ILE A 340 -10.28 -15.57 -10.87
C ILE A 340 -10.13 -14.06 -11.04
N GLY A 341 -9.14 -13.65 -11.82
CA GLY A 341 -8.87 -12.26 -12.10
C GLY A 341 -8.58 -12.02 -13.57
N TYR A 342 -9.03 -10.87 -14.07
CA TYR A 342 -8.79 -10.41 -15.43
C TYR A 342 -8.30 -8.97 -15.41
N ASP A 343 -7.24 -8.70 -16.17
CA ASP A 343 -6.69 -7.39 -16.41
C ASP A 343 -6.72 -7.08 -17.91
N ASN A 344 -7.06 -5.84 -18.26
CA ASN A 344 -6.94 -5.29 -19.61
C ASN A 344 -6.36 -3.88 -19.53
N VAL A 345 -5.23 -3.63 -20.20
CA VAL A 345 -4.53 -2.35 -20.19
C VAL A 345 -4.32 -1.86 -21.61
N LYS A 346 -4.92 -0.73 -21.93
CA LYS A 346 -4.75 -0.01 -23.18
C LYS A 346 -3.66 1.04 -23.05
N SER A 347 -2.67 1.00 -23.94
CA SER A 347 -1.69 2.09 -24.08
C SER A 347 -2.36 3.32 -24.67
N GLN A 348 -2.18 4.48 -24.03
CA GLN A 348 -2.63 5.75 -24.60
C GLN A 348 -1.84 6.09 -25.89
N ARG A 349 -0.54 5.76 -25.92
CA ARG A 349 0.38 6.08 -27.02
C ARG A 349 0.10 5.30 -28.30
N THR A 350 -0.08 3.99 -28.17
CA THR A 350 -0.15 3.06 -29.30
C THR A 350 -1.57 2.61 -29.62
N SER A 351 -2.50 2.81 -28.68
CA SER A 351 -3.87 2.30 -28.69
C SER A 351 -3.99 0.77 -28.66
N GLU A 352 -2.89 0.03 -28.48
CA GLU A 352 -2.90 -1.42 -28.33
C GLU A 352 -3.34 -1.84 -26.92
N ASN A 353 -3.84 -3.07 -26.80
CA ASN A 353 -4.28 -3.66 -25.54
C ASN A 353 -3.35 -4.81 -25.13
N ASN A 354 -3.06 -4.86 -23.83
CA ASN A 354 -2.51 -6.02 -23.15
C ASN A 354 -3.61 -6.60 -22.28
N ASN A 355 -3.72 -7.93 -22.23
CA ASN A 355 -4.66 -8.58 -21.35
C ASN A 355 -4.09 -9.84 -20.71
N GLN A 356 -4.60 -10.16 -19.52
CA GLN A 356 -4.24 -11.36 -18.79
C GLN A 356 -5.46 -11.84 -18.00
N TYR A 357 -5.72 -13.15 -18.02
CA TYR A 357 -6.53 -13.77 -16.98
C TYR A 357 -5.69 -14.75 -16.16
N LYS A 358 -6.01 -14.84 -14.88
CA LYS A 358 -5.39 -15.73 -13.91
C LYS A 358 -6.46 -16.48 -13.15
N ILE A 359 -6.25 -17.78 -12.95
CA ILE A 359 -7.11 -18.65 -12.15
C ILE A 359 -6.23 -19.35 -11.12
N THR A 360 -6.58 -19.25 -9.85
CA THR A 360 -5.89 -19.95 -8.76
C THR A 360 -6.88 -20.76 -7.95
N LEU A 361 -6.56 -22.03 -7.72
CA LEU A 361 -7.26 -22.88 -6.76
C LEU A 361 -6.32 -23.15 -5.58
N ALA A 362 -6.80 -22.94 -4.36
CA ALA A 362 -6.02 -23.15 -3.15
C ALA A 362 -6.82 -23.90 -2.08
N GLN A 363 -6.18 -24.89 -1.44
CA GLN A 363 -6.66 -25.43 -0.17
C GLN A 363 -5.97 -24.67 0.96
N GLN A 364 -6.75 -24.20 1.93
CA GLN A 364 -6.27 -23.35 3.02
C GLN A 364 -6.68 -23.91 4.39
N TRP A 365 -5.78 -23.75 5.36
CA TRP A 365 -6.07 -23.84 6.79
C TRP A 365 -5.83 -22.49 7.44
N GLN A 366 -6.78 -21.98 8.20
CA GLN A 366 -6.69 -20.63 8.79
C GLN A 366 -7.24 -20.57 10.22
N ALA A 367 -6.75 -19.62 11.00
CA ALA A 367 -7.19 -19.37 12.37
C ALA A 367 -8.52 -18.59 12.42
N GLY A 368 -9.61 -19.24 12.06
CA GLY A 368 -10.96 -18.68 12.11
C GLY A 368 -11.80 -18.97 10.86
N ASN A 369 -13.06 -18.54 10.89
CA ASN A 369 -14.06 -18.89 9.87
C ASN A 369 -14.44 -17.71 8.94
N SER A 370 -13.51 -16.81 8.66
CA SER A 370 -13.72 -15.65 7.78
C SER A 370 -12.68 -15.59 6.66
N VAL A 371 -13.03 -14.95 5.54
CA VAL A 371 -12.09 -14.58 4.47
C VAL A 371 -10.91 -13.72 4.96
N TRP A 372 -11.12 -13.01 6.08
CA TRP A 372 -10.12 -12.17 6.75
C TRP A 372 -9.35 -12.89 7.86
N SER A 373 -9.68 -14.15 8.19
CA SER A 373 -8.98 -14.87 9.24
C SER A 373 -7.52 -15.14 8.84
N ARG A 374 -6.60 -14.79 9.74
CA ARG A 374 -5.16 -15.07 9.67
C ARG A 374 -4.65 -15.51 11.04
N PRO A 375 -3.54 -16.28 11.14
CA PRO A 375 -2.70 -16.81 10.06
C PRO A 375 -3.44 -17.78 9.13
N ALA A 376 -2.91 -17.95 7.92
CA ALA A 376 -3.38 -18.92 6.94
C ALA A 376 -2.19 -19.65 6.30
N ILE A 377 -2.32 -20.97 6.12
CA ILE A 377 -1.40 -21.82 5.36
C ILE A 377 -2.16 -22.33 4.13
N ARG A 378 -1.54 -22.23 2.96
CA ARG A 378 -2.15 -22.57 1.67
C ARG A 378 -1.27 -23.55 0.92
N ILE A 379 -1.92 -24.47 0.21
CA ILE A 379 -1.36 -25.16 -0.95
C ILE A 379 -2.17 -24.75 -2.17
N PHE A 380 -1.52 -24.41 -3.27
CA PHE A 380 -2.21 -23.81 -4.41
C PHE A 380 -1.67 -24.30 -5.75
N ALA A 381 -2.50 -24.12 -6.78
CA ALA A 381 -2.12 -24.15 -8.18
C ALA A 381 -2.74 -22.93 -8.89
N THR A 382 -1.93 -22.27 -9.71
CA THR A 382 -2.26 -21.07 -10.46
C THR A 382 -2.02 -21.33 -11.94
N TYR A 383 -2.94 -20.89 -12.79
CA TYR A 383 -2.77 -20.82 -14.24
C TYR A 383 -2.96 -19.37 -14.67
N ALA A 384 -2.07 -18.86 -15.51
CA ALA A 384 -2.20 -17.57 -16.15
C ALA A 384 -2.07 -17.70 -17.66
N LYS A 385 -2.87 -16.91 -18.39
CA LYS A 385 -2.79 -16.74 -19.84
C LYS A 385 -2.79 -15.25 -20.13
N TRP A 386 -1.88 -14.81 -20.97
CA TRP A 386 -1.78 -13.41 -21.38
C TRP A 386 -1.59 -13.26 -22.88
N ASP A 387 -1.98 -12.11 -23.39
CA ASP A 387 -1.76 -11.66 -24.76
C ASP A 387 -1.42 -10.17 -24.71
N GLU A 388 -0.14 -9.87 -24.97
CA GLU A 388 0.42 -8.52 -24.89
C GLU A 388 0.89 -8.03 -26.25
N ASN A 389 0.28 -6.93 -26.70
CA ASN A 389 0.54 -6.31 -27.99
C ASN A 389 1.40 -5.04 -27.88
N TRP A 390 1.77 -4.65 -26.66
CA TRP A 390 2.65 -3.51 -26.40
C TRP A 390 3.47 -3.68 -25.12
N GLY A 391 4.58 -2.96 -25.04
CA GLY A 391 5.39 -2.84 -23.83
C GLY A 391 6.12 -1.50 -23.78
N TYR A 392 6.86 -1.25 -22.71
CA TYR A 392 7.73 -0.09 -22.63
C TYR A 392 9.02 -0.38 -23.38
N SER A 393 9.44 0.51 -24.29
CA SER A 393 10.69 0.39 -25.04
C SER A 393 11.88 0.30 -24.08
N ASN A 394 12.74 -0.70 -24.29
CA ASN A 394 13.95 -0.91 -23.47
C ASN A 394 14.98 0.23 -23.59
N THR A 395 14.83 1.12 -24.60
CA THR A 395 15.74 2.25 -24.84
C THR A 395 15.14 3.58 -24.41
N SER A 396 13.88 3.83 -24.76
CA SER A 396 13.25 5.15 -24.53
C SER A 396 12.32 5.19 -23.32
N GLY A 397 11.89 4.04 -22.79
CA GLY A 397 10.85 3.96 -21.76
C GLY A 397 9.45 4.33 -22.25
N LEU A 398 9.27 4.63 -23.54
CA LEU A 398 7.97 4.98 -24.13
C LEU A 398 7.17 3.73 -24.48
N GLN A 399 5.85 3.81 -24.32
CA GLN A 399 4.94 2.76 -24.75
C GLN A 399 5.07 2.50 -26.25
N THR A 400 5.33 1.25 -26.63
CA THR A 400 5.68 0.86 -27.99
C THR A 400 4.97 -0.45 -28.34
N LYS A 401 4.46 -0.55 -29.58
CA LYS A 401 3.83 -1.78 -30.07
C LYS A 401 4.86 -2.90 -30.11
N ASP A 402 4.50 -4.08 -29.63
CA ASP A 402 5.38 -5.23 -29.70
C ASP A 402 5.26 -5.90 -31.07
N SER A 403 6.07 -5.44 -32.02
CA SER A 403 6.08 -6.01 -33.37
C SER A 403 6.78 -7.38 -33.46
N SER A 404 7.49 -7.82 -32.42
CA SER A 404 8.13 -9.15 -32.43
C SER A 404 7.21 -10.26 -31.91
N GLY A 405 6.14 -9.90 -31.19
CA GLY A 405 5.24 -10.84 -30.50
C GLY A 405 5.92 -11.60 -29.36
N SER A 406 7.07 -11.12 -28.89
CA SER A 406 7.94 -11.81 -27.94
C SER A 406 8.70 -10.86 -27.01
N GLY A 407 8.40 -9.56 -27.03
CA GLY A 407 9.06 -8.59 -26.16
C GLY A 407 10.53 -8.32 -26.49
N ALA A 408 11.03 -8.63 -27.70
CA ALA A 408 12.47 -8.53 -27.98
C ALA A 408 13.06 -7.10 -27.78
N PHE A 409 12.22 -6.07 -27.96
CA PHE A 409 12.61 -4.66 -27.86
C PHE A 409 11.81 -3.87 -26.82
N THR A 410 10.89 -4.53 -26.13
CA THR A 410 9.96 -3.91 -25.18
C THR A 410 9.84 -4.75 -23.93
N SER A 411 9.17 -4.23 -22.91
CA SER A 411 8.81 -5.01 -21.73
C SER A 411 7.59 -5.93 -21.93
N SER A 412 7.11 -6.14 -23.17
CA SER A 412 6.00 -7.03 -23.47
C SER A 412 6.36 -8.48 -23.13
N ARG A 413 5.38 -9.25 -22.68
CA ARG A 413 5.51 -10.69 -22.40
C ARG A 413 4.97 -11.57 -23.54
N GLY A 414 4.56 -10.96 -24.65
CA GLY A 414 4.03 -11.64 -25.84
C GLY A 414 2.69 -12.34 -25.60
N ASP A 415 2.45 -13.44 -26.33
CA ASP A 415 1.28 -14.31 -26.19
C ASP A 415 1.73 -15.67 -25.64
N ASP A 416 1.45 -15.92 -24.37
CA ASP A 416 1.85 -17.16 -23.71
C ASP A 416 0.96 -17.50 -22.50
N SER A 417 1.18 -18.67 -21.90
CA SER A 417 0.53 -19.15 -20.69
C SER A 417 1.49 -19.93 -19.80
N GLU A 418 1.23 -19.96 -18.50
CA GLU A 418 2.05 -20.71 -17.56
C GLU A 418 1.24 -21.21 -16.36
N VAL A 419 1.73 -22.27 -15.74
CA VAL A 419 1.20 -22.84 -14.50
C VAL A 419 2.23 -22.71 -13.38
N THR A 420 1.79 -22.33 -12.19
CA THR A 420 2.61 -22.40 -10.97
C THR A 420 1.86 -23.12 -9.86
N PHE A 421 2.59 -23.68 -8.90
CA PHE A 421 2.01 -24.33 -7.74
C PHE A 421 2.97 -24.28 -6.57
N GLY A 422 2.47 -24.36 -5.34
CA GLY A 422 3.32 -24.22 -4.18
C GLY A 422 2.58 -24.23 -2.86
N ALA A 423 3.30 -23.85 -1.82
CA ALA A 423 2.78 -23.65 -0.47
C ALA A 423 3.17 -22.26 0.04
N GLN A 424 2.26 -21.59 0.73
CA GLN A 424 2.48 -20.23 1.22
C GLN A 424 1.80 -20.06 2.59
N MET A 425 2.44 -19.31 3.49
CA MET A 425 1.77 -18.77 4.66
C MET A 425 1.54 -17.26 4.51
N GLU A 426 0.47 -16.76 5.12
CA GLU A 426 0.21 -15.32 5.28
C GLU A 426 -0.33 -15.07 6.69
N VAL A 427 0.12 -13.99 7.32
CA VAL A 427 -0.34 -13.60 8.66
C VAL A 427 -0.29 -12.09 8.86
N TRP A 428 -1.24 -11.57 9.65
CA TRP A 428 -1.16 -10.28 10.31
C TRP A 428 -1.60 -10.46 11.76
N TRP A 429 -1.03 -9.67 12.67
CA TRP A 429 -1.25 -9.80 14.11
C TRP A 429 -1.18 -8.47 14.84
#